data_AF-A0A8J4WUA5-F1
#
_entry.id   AF-A0A8J4WUA5-F1
#
_cell.length_a   1.000
_cell.length_b   1.000
_cell.length_c   1.000
_cell.angle_alpha   90.00
_cell.angle_beta   90.00
_cell.angle_gamma   90.00
#
_symmetry.space_group_name_H-M   'P 1'
#
loop_
_entity.id
_entity.type
_entity.pdbx_description
1 polymer ?
#
loop_
_entity_poly.entity_id
_entity_poly.type
_entity_poly.pdbx_seq_one_letter_code
_entity_poly.pdbx_strand_id
1 'polypeptide(L)' 'DVDECRLQPNTCQNGGTCSNTPGGYTCVCVNGWSGPDCSENIDDCAAGPCSAGSTCIDRVASFFCSCPFGKT' A
#
# COMPACT_ATOMS: atom_id res chain seq x y z
N ASP A 1 20.84 -1.30 -21.76
CA ASP A 1 19.83 -1.29 -20.69
C ASP A 1 20.22 -2.34 -19.67
N VAL A 2 20.10 -2.03 -18.39
CA VAL A 2 20.40 -2.95 -17.29
C VAL A 2 19.05 -3.46 -16.77
N ASP A 3 18.94 -4.75 -16.46
CA ASP A 3 17.69 -5.31 -15.93
C ASP A 3 17.69 -5.20 -14.40
N GLU A 4 17.13 -4.11 -13.85
CA GLU A 4 17.10 -3.92 -12.39
C GLU A 4 16.21 -4.94 -11.69
N CYS A 5 15.20 -5.50 -12.36
CA CYS A 5 14.34 -6.54 -11.79
C CYS A 5 15.11 -7.84 -11.51
N ARG A 6 16.14 -8.14 -12.32
CA ARG A 6 17.04 -9.28 -12.08
C ARG A 6 18.14 -8.99 -11.08
N LEU A 7 18.63 -7.75 -11.03
CA LEU A 7 19.69 -7.36 -10.10
C LEU A 7 19.17 -7.16 -8.67
N GLN A 8 17.95 -6.66 -8.53
CA GLN A 8 17.31 -6.34 -7.25
C GLN A 8 15.89 -6.95 -7.22
N PRO A 9 15.77 -8.25 -6.92
CA PRO A 9 14.47 -8.93 -6.93
C PRO A 9 13.45 -8.39 -5.91
N ASN A 10 13.91 -7.66 -4.89
CA ASN A 10 13.05 -7.02 -3.88
C ASN A 10 12.83 -5.52 -4.12
N THR A 11 13.10 -5.03 -5.33
CA THR A 11 12.89 -3.62 -5.71
C THR A 11 11.43 -3.22 -5.59
N CYS A 12 10.49 -4.11 -5.92
CA CYS A 12 9.06 -3.87 -5.69
C CYS A 12 8.62 -4.64 -4.44
N GLN A 13 8.22 -3.91 -3.41
CA GLN A 13 7.82 -4.46 -2.12
C GLN A 13 6.35 -4.91 -2.14
N ASN A 14 5.93 -5.60 -1.08
CA ASN A 14 4.52 -5.91 -0.79
C ASN A 14 3.73 -6.58 -1.93
N GLY A 15 4.41 -7.42 -2.72
CA GLY A 15 3.79 -8.13 -3.84
C GLY A 15 3.71 -7.33 -5.14
N GLY A 16 4.38 -6.18 -5.22
CA GLY A 16 4.51 -5.41 -6.45
C GLY A 16 5.25 -6.19 -7.55
N THR A 17 4.84 -5.99 -8.80
CA THR A 17 5.47 -6.61 -9.97
C THR A 17 6.47 -5.64 -10.60
N CYS A 18 7.73 -6.07 -10.72
CA CYS A 18 8.78 -5.28 -11.37
C CYS A 18 8.70 -5.39 -12.88
N SER A 19 8.77 -4.25 -13.56
CA SER A 19 8.90 -4.14 -15.01
C SER A 19 10.15 -3.36 -15.36
N ASN A 20 11.07 -4.01 -16.08
CA ASN A 20 12.27 -3.36 -16.60
C ASN A 20 11.90 -2.36 -17.72
N THR A 21 12.52 -1.18 -17.73
CA THR A 21 12.26 -0.12 -18.70
C THR A 21 13.57 0.51 -19.20
N PRO A 22 13.60 1.13 -20.39
CA PRO A 22 14.82 1.79 -20.84
C PRO A 22 15.27 2.90 -19.87
N GLY A 23 16.39 2.69 -19.19
CA GLY A 23 16.95 3.65 -18.24
C GLY A 23 16.48 3.52 -16.79
N GLY A 24 15.77 2.43 -16.44
CA GLY A 24 15.40 2.12 -15.07
C GLY A 24 14.28 1.08 -14.98
N TYR A 25 13.49 1.11 -13.91
CA TYR A 25 12.38 0.17 -13.71
C TYR A 25 11.12 0.88 -13.27
N THR A 26 9.99 0.18 -13.39
CA THR A 26 8.73 0.58 -12.78
C THR A 26 8.13 -0.58 -11.97
N CYS A 27 7.46 -0.25 -10.87
CA CYS A 27 6.73 -1.22 -10.07
C CYS A 27 5.23 -1.07 -10.29
N VAL A 28 4.55 -2.18 -10.54
CA VAL A 28 3.09 -2.25 -10.55
C VAL A 28 2.65 -2.78 -9.19
N CYS A 29 2.05 -1.91 -8.39
CA CYS A 29 1.62 -2.23 -7.03
C CYS A 29 0.29 -2.99 -7.01
N VAL A 30 0.16 -3.91 -6.06
CA VAL A 30 -1.13 -4.54 -5.74
C VAL A 30 -2.02 -3.53 -5.02
N ASN A 31 -3.32 -3.81 -5.00
CA ASN A 31 -4.28 -2.94 -4.32
C ASN A 31 -3.92 -2.76 -2.84
N GLY A 32 -4.05 -1.52 -2.34
CA GLY A 32 -3.65 -1.12 -1.00
C GLY A 32 -2.23 -0.54 -0.90
N TRP A 33 -1.37 -0.68 -1.91
CA TRP A 33 -0.01 -0.12 -1.87
C TRP A 33 0.22 0.96 -2.93
N SER A 34 1.04 1.94 -2.57
CA SER A 34 1.48 3.05 -3.42
C SER A 34 2.98 3.32 -3.27
N GLY A 35 3.44 4.33 -4.00
CA GLY A 35 4.85 4.70 -4.05
C GLY A 35 5.61 4.03 -5.21
N PRO A 36 6.84 4.48 -5.47
CA PRO A 36 7.66 3.98 -6.59
C PRO A 36 8.05 2.51 -6.45
N ASP A 37 8.10 2.00 -5.21
CA ASP A 37 8.49 0.63 -4.85
C ASP A 37 7.37 -0.12 -4.11
N CYS A 38 6.14 0.40 -4.10
CA CYS A 38 4.99 -0.20 -3.40
C CYS A 38 5.20 -0.35 -1.88
N SER A 39 6.00 0.51 -1.27
CA SER A 39 6.33 0.48 0.16
C SER A 39 5.31 1.22 1.05
N GLU A 40 4.46 2.05 0.46
CA GLU A 40 3.53 2.91 1.19
C GLU A 40 2.14 2.25 1.23
N ASN A 41 1.57 2.06 2.41
CA ASN A 41 0.17 1.66 2.52
C ASN A 41 -0.71 2.86 2.19
N ILE A 42 -1.72 2.64 1.35
CA ILE A 42 -2.71 3.68 1.01
C ILE A 42 -3.55 3.94 2.26
N ASP A 43 -3.69 5.20 2.65
CA ASP A 43 -4.49 5.59 3.80
C ASP A 43 -6.00 5.44 3.51
N ASP A 44 -6.55 4.29 3.88
CA ASP A 44 -7.96 3.96 3.74
C ASP A 44 -8.84 4.75 4.73
N CYS A 45 -8.23 5.42 5.72
CA CYS A 45 -8.91 6.27 6.69
C CYS A 45 -9.05 7.72 6.22
N ALA A 46 -8.34 8.16 5.18
CA ALA A 46 -8.32 9.56 4.72
C ALA A 46 -9.71 10.10 4.35
N ALA A 47 -10.61 9.24 3.86
CA ALA A 47 -11.98 9.60 3.51
C ALA A 47 -12.93 9.68 4.73
N GLY A 48 -12.45 9.36 5.94
CA GLY A 48 -13.27 9.31 7.15
C GLY A 48 -14.41 8.28 7.10
N PRO A 49 -14.15 7.00 6.77
CA PRO A 49 -15.22 6.00 6.59
C PRO A 49 -15.89 5.56 7.90
N CYS A 50 -15.26 5.84 9.05
CA CYS A 50 -15.77 5.45 10.36
C CYS A 50 -16.81 6.43 10.93
N SER A 51 -17.74 5.89 11.72
CA SER A 51 -18.73 6.70 12.42
C SER A 51 -18.10 7.60 13.49
N ALA A 52 -18.74 8.74 13.77
CA ALA A 52 -18.28 9.72 14.75
C ALA A 52 -17.99 9.07 16.11
N GLY A 53 -16.81 9.36 16.67
CA GLY A 53 -16.33 8.79 17.93
C GLY A 53 -15.64 7.44 17.83
N SER A 54 -15.56 6.83 16.64
CA SER A 54 -14.74 5.63 16.39
C SER A 54 -13.34 6.03 15.94
N THR A 55 -12.34 5.22 16.30
CA THR A 55 -10.97 5.39 15.80
C THR A 55 -10.79 4.57 14.53
N CYS A 56 -10.44 5.23 13.42
CA CYS A 56 -10.10 4.52 12.19
C CYS A 56 -8.66 3.98 12.29
N ILE A 57 -8.49 2.71 11.97
CA ILE A 57 -7.21 2.02 11.91
C ILE A 57 -7.00 1.57 10.47
N ASP A 58 -6.02 2.18 9.82
CA ASP A 58 -5.59 1.87 8.47
C ASP A 58 -5.06 0.44 8.36
N ARG A 59 -5.36 -0.24 7.25
CA ARG A 59 -4.93 -1.60 6.94
C ARG A 59 -4.63 -1.68 5.44
N VAL A 60 -4.12 -2.82 4.99
CA VAL A 60 -3.86 -3.00 3.55
C VAL A 60 -5.19 -3.16 2.82
N ALA A 61 -5.48 -2.23 1.90
CA ALA A 61 -6.69 -2.21 1.08
C ALA A 61 -8.00 -2.29 1.88
N SER A 62 -7.96 -1.83 3.13
CA SER A 62 -9.08 -1.91 4.07
C SER A 62 -8.84 -0.99 5.26
N PHE A 63 -9.89 -0.79 6.05
CA PHE A 63 -9.79 -0.08 7.32
C PHE A 63 -10.54 -0.86 8.40
N PHE A 64 -10.24 -0.58 9.66
CA PHE A 64 -11.00 -1.08 10.80
C PHE A 64 -11.40 0.07 11.71
N CYS A 65 -12.71 0.17 11.99
CA CYS A 65 -13.23 1.13 12.94
C CYS A 65 -13.24 0.52 14.34
N SER A 66 -12.35 0.99 15.19
CA SER A 66 -12.37 0.65 16.62
C SER A 66 -13.43 1.51 17.32
N CYS A 67 -14.50 0.86 17.77
CA CYS A 67 -15.52 1.52 18.59
C CYS A 67 -14.97 1.80 20.01
N PRO A 68 -15.40 2.92 20.64
CA PRO A 68 -15.12 3.16 22.04
C PRO A 68 -15.83 2.12 22.93
N PHE A 69 -15.24 1.84 24.10
CA PHE A 69 -15.77 0.88 25.08
C PHE A 69 -17.27 1.12 25.36
N GLY A 70 -18.07 0.04 25.31
CA GLY A 70 -19.51 0.09 25.60
C GLY A 70 -20.43 0.32 24.39
N LYS A 71 -19.90 0.29 23.16
CA LYS A 71 -20.66 0.29 21.90
C LYS A 71 -20.33 -1.00 21.14
N THR A 72 -21.28 -1.93 21.08
CA THR A 72 -21.24 -3.15 20.23
C THR A 72 -22.10 -2.96 19.01
#